data_AF-A0AA38WWX5-F1
#
_entry.id   AF-A0AA38WWX5-F1
#
_cell.length_a   1.000
_cell.length_b   1.000
_cell.length_c   1.000
_cell.angle_alpha   90.00
_cell.angle_beta   90.00
_cell.angle_gamma   90.00
#
_symmetry.space_group_name_H-M   'P 1'
#
loop_
_entity.id
_entity.type
_entity.pdbx_description
1 polymer ?
#
loop_
_entity_poly.entity_id
_entity_poly.type
_entity_poly.pdbx_seq_one_letter_code
_entity_poly.pdbx_strand_id
1 'polypeptide(L)'
;MGDFHRYYSGEKQAPVLTLVIGGNHEASNYLSELYYGGWLAPNIYYLGAVNVLRYGPFRIAGISGVYGQKGTDYRKPHYERLPYDRNEIRSIYHVRECDVSRLLQVRSPVDIGISHDWPRRVEWFGDYKKLFADRPHFFESAKADNLGSAPAEQVLNLLRPRYWFSGHMHVRYSAVVGHKGNNIEHTFKNLAIADELRTQLPKSMFGAASISGKNKKASKPSPEITNTITHFLALDKPGPDREFLELLNINSCHTVGDASKDPYTQKTHYGKFTLHYDAEWLSIIRSSGDGLVASDATFDKALGNSNMARASTVSKSLDWVQRNVIARGLLRIPDNFERHAPIHDPNHNAKADEQPCEFPNSQTEGYRKMLQLRTRSPTGEDASEVDDFIVFE
;
A
#
# COMPACT_ATOMS: atom_id res chain seq x y z
N MET A 1 10.24 -19.75 4.95
CA MET A 1 10.66 -18.87 3.83
C MET A 1 11.24 -19.78 2.76
N GLY A 2 10.96 -19.53 1.48
CA GLY A 2 11.49 -20.35 0.37
C GLY A 2 10.48 -21.28 -0.34
N ASP A 3 9.24 -21.39 0.14
CA ASP A 3 8.25 -22.32 -0.46
C ASP A 3 7.49 -21.75 -1.66
N PHE A 4 7.61 -20.44 -1.92
CA PHE A 4 6.82 -19.77 -2.95
C PHE A 4 7.01 -20.36 -4.35
N HIS A 5 8.22 -20.84 -4.67
CA HIS A 5 8.52 -21.48 -5.96
C HIS A 5 7.59 -22.65 -6.30
N ARG A 6 7.04 -23.36 -5.30
CA ARG A 6 6.09 -24.46 -5.48
C ARG A 6 4.69 -23.98 -5.88
N TYR A 7 4.31 -22.79 -5.43
CA TYR A 7 3.05 -22.14 -5.86
C TYR A 7 3.21 -21.55 -7.26
N TYR A 8 4.36 -20.92 -7.52
CA TYR A 8 4.69 -20.37 -8.83
C TYR A 8 4.78 -21.46 -9.92
N SER A 9 5.35 -22.63 -9.60
CA SER A 9 5.45 -23.76 -10.53
C SER A 9 4.11 -24.43 -10.84
N GLY A 10 3.13 -24.30 -9.93
CA GLY A 10 1.84 -25.01 -9.95
C GLY A 10 1.84 -26.34 -9.18
N GLU A 11 2.94 -26.71 -8.50
CA GLU A 11 2.98 -27.88 -7.62
C GLU A 11 2.01 -27.74 -6.44
N LYS A 12 1.81 -26.50 -5.96
CA LYS A 12 0.85 -26.14 -4.92
C LYS A 12 -0.08 -25.04 -5.40
N GLN A 13 -1.29 -25.01 -4.83
CA GLN A 13 -2.24 -23.92 -5.01
C GLN A 13 -2.70 -23.40 -3.65
N ALA A 14 -2.79 -22.08 -3.49
CA ALA A 14 -3.32 -21.50 -2.27
C ALA A 14 -4.83 -21.83 -2.16
N PRO A 15 -5.30 -22.35 -1.00
CA PRO A 15 -6.68 -22.82 -0.85
C PRO A 15 -7.70 -21.67 -0.71
N VAL A 16 -7.21 -20.46 -0.42
CA VAL A 16 -8.00 -19.24 -0.27
C VAL A 16 -7.31 -18.09 -1.00
N LEU A 17 -8.08 -17.11 -1.44
CA LEU A 17 -7.53 -15.85 -1.94
C LEU A 17 -6.61 -15.26 -0.88
N THR A 18 -5.36 -15.06 -1.25
CA THR A 18 -4.29 -14.56 -0.39
C THR A 18 -3.80 -13.25 -0.97
N LEU A 19 -4.11 -12.15 -0.30
CA LEU A 19 -3.60 -10.84 -0.64
C LEU A 19 -2.24 -10.62 0.03
N VAL A 20 -1.24 -10.17 -0.72
CA VAL A 20 0.15 -10.02 -0.29
C VAL A 20 0.60 -8.57 -0.47
N ILE A 21 1.34 -8.04 0.51
CA ILE A 21 2.17 -6.84 0.37
C ILE A 21 3.63 -7.23 0.55
N GLY A 22 4.56 -6.45 0.01
CA GLY A 22 5.98 -6.71 0.15
C GLY A 22 6.50 -6.24 1.51
N GLY A 23 7.46 -6.97 2.08
CA GLY A 23 8.25 -6.53 3.22
C GLY A 23 9.68 -6.15 2.83
N ASN A 24 10.62 -6.36 3.76
CA ASN A 24 12.06 -6.12 3.57
C ASN A 24 12.87 -7.38 3.21
N HIS A 25 12.19 -8.52 3.02
CA HIS A 25 12.80 -9.79 2.64
C HIS A 25 12.03 -10.39 1.46
N GLU A 26 12.17 -9.77 0.29
CA GLU A 26 11.40 -10.13 -0.90
C GLU A 26 12.30 -10.33 -2.12
N ALA A 27 11.80 -11.07 -3.11
CA ALA A 27 12.32 -11.01 -4.47
C ALA A 27 11.93 -9.66 -5.10
N SER A 28 12.67 -8.61 -4.72
CA SER A 28 12.29 -7.22 -4.99
C SER A 28 12.28 -6.88 -6.48
N ASN A 29 13.13 -7.52 -7.28
CA ASN A 29 13.08 -7.45 -8.74
C ASN A 29 11.70 -7.91 -9.24
N TYR A 30 11.27 -9.11 -8.83
CA TYR A 30 10.00 -9.71 -9.25
C TYR A 30 8.78 -8.90 -8.77
N LEU A 31 8.80 -8.42 -7.52
CA LEU A 31 7.71 -7.57 -7.03
C LEU A 31 7.66 -6.21 -7.74
N SER A 32 8.80 -5.67 -8.19
CA SER A 32 8.83 -4.40 -8.91
C SER A 32 8.24 -4.49 -10.32
N GLU A 33 8.32 -5.66 -10.97
CA GLU A 33 7.63 -5.94 -12.25
C GLU A 33 6.10 -5.85 -12.11
N LEU A 34 5.57 -6.07 -10.89
CA LEU A 34 4.16 -5.97 -10.52
C LEU A 34 3.85 -4.71 -9.69
N TYR A 35 4.47 -3.58 -10.04
CA TYR A 35 4.32 -2.31 -9.32
C TYR A 35 2.85 -1.88 -9.06
N TYR A 36 1.95 -2.12 -10.02
CA TYR A 36 0.51 -1.80 -9.91
C TYR A 36 -0.35 -2.94 -9.32
N GLY A 37 0.29 -4.03 -8.86
CA GLY A 37 -0.35 -5.24 -8.38
C GLY A 37 -0.62 -6.27 -9.47
N GLY A 38 -0.71 -7.54 -9.07
CA GLY A 38 -0.97 -8.66 -9.96
C GLY A 38 -0.89 -10.01 -9.28
N TRP A 39 -1.34 -11.05 -9.97
CA TRP A 39 -1.24 -12.42 -9.52
C TRP A 39 0.20 -12.89 -9.53
N LEU A 40 0.69 -13.32 -8.37
CA LEU A 40 1.98 -13.99 -8.21
C LEU A 40 1.87 -15.50 -8.50
N ALA A 41 0.70 -16.08 -8.26
CA ALA A 41 0.32 -17.45 -8.52
C ALA A 41 -1.22 -17.56 -8.43
N PRO A 42 -1.85 -18.68 -8.83
CA PRO A 42 -3.28 -18.86 -8.63
C PRO A 42 -3.68 -18.67 -7.15
N ASN A 43 -4.68 -17.82 -6.91
CA ASN A 43 -5.15 -17.38 -5.58
C ASN A 43 -4.16 -16.55 -4.74
N ILE A 44 -3.03 -16.11 -5.28
CA ILE A 44 -2.06 -15.24 -4.57
C ILE A 44 -1.90 -13.93 -5.35
N TYR A 45 -2.45 -12.84 -4.82
CA TYR A 45 -2.43 -11.52 -5.46
C TYR A 45 -1.54 -10.56 -4.67
N TYR A 46 -0.51 -10.02 -5.32
CA TYR A 46 0.30 -8.95 -4.78
C TYR A 46 -0.39 -7.60 -5.02
N LEU A 47 -0.49 -6.78 -3.98
CA LEU A 47 -1.14 -5.47 -4.08
C LEU A 47 -0.33 -4.48 -4.93
N GLY A 48 0.98 -4.66 -5.11
CA GLY A 48 1.84 -3.66 -5.72
C GLY A 48 2.54 -2.79 -4.67
N ALA A 49 3.21 -1.73 -5.11
CA ALA A 49 3.90 -0.80 -4.21
C ALA A 49 2.91 -0.15 -3.22
N VAL A 50 1.80 0.36 -3.75
CA VAL A 50 0.61 0.82 -3.01
C VAL A 50 -0.64 0.55 -3.83
N ASN A 51 -1.77 0.25 -3.20
CA ASN A 51 -3.01 -0.01 -3.93
C ASN A 51 -4.25 0.17 -3.06
N VAL A 52 -5.40 0.33 -3.70
CA VAL A 52 -6.72 0.16 -3.09
C VAL A 52 -7.55 -0.77 -3.96
N LEU A 53 -7.96 -1.91 -3.40
CA LEU A 53 -8.74 -2.94 -4.07
C LEU A 53 -10.11 -3.12 -3.41
N ARG A 54 -11.02 -3.77 -4.13
CA ARG A 54 -12.36 -4.14 -3.67
C ARG A 54 -12.53 -5.65 -3.67
N TYR A 55 -13.08 -6.19 -2.59
CA TYR A 55 -13.49 -7.57 -2.47
C TYR A 55 -14.90 -7.62 -1.88
N GLY A 56 -15.92 -7.65 -2.74
CA GLY A 56 -17.29 -7.45 -2.27
C GLY A 56 -17.46 -6.07 -1.64
N PRO A 57 -18.05 -5.97 -0.43
CA PRO A 57 -18.22 -4.69 0.26
C PRO A 57 -16.90 -4.13 0.81
N PHE A 58 -15.83 -4.93 0.87
CA PHE A 58 -14.60 -4.56 1.54
C PHE A 58 -13.69 -3.76 0.62
N ARG A 59 -13.24 -2.60 1.12
CA ARG A 59 -12.20 -1.78 0.50
C ARG A 59 -10.89 -1.92 1.27
N ILE A 60 -9.84 -2.31 0.57
CA ILE A 60 -8.57 -2.72 1.17
C ILE A 60 -7.46 -1.85 0.61
N ALA A 61 -6.77 -1.09 1.46
CA ALA A 61 -5.60 -0.30 1.11
C ALA A 61 -4.31 -0.99 1.60
N GLY A 62 -3.29 -1.06 0.75
CA GLY A 62 -2.00 -1.67 1.08
C GLY A 62 -0.82 -0.75 0.81
N ILE A 63 0.21 -0.88 1.65
CA ILE A 63 1.52 -0.23 1.50
C ILE A 63 2.59 -1.32 1.62
N SER A 64 3.31 -1.57 0.54
CA SER A 64 4.45 -2.49 0.53
C SER A 64 5.73 -1.78 0.95
N GLY A 65 6.64 -2.51 1.57
CA GLY A 65 7.96 -2.05 1.96
C GLY A 65 8.06 -1.54 3.40
N VAL A 66 9.22 -0.98 3.73
CA VAL A 66 9.48 -0.33 5.03
C VAL A 66 9.85 1.13 4.87
N TYR A 67 9.53 1.96 5.86
CA TYR A 67 10.02 3.32 5.94
C TYR A 67 11.50 3.29 6.32
N GLY A 68 12.37 3.45 5.32
CA GLY A 68 13.83 3.40 5.47
C GLY A 68 14.35 4.32 6.58
N GLN A 69 15.57 4.04 7.06
CA GLN A 69 16.16 4.72 8.23
C GLN A 69 16.08 6.25 8.10
N LYS A 70 15.34 6.91 9.00
CA LYS A 70 15.12 8.38 9.02
C LYS A 70 14.56 8.96 7.71
N GLY A 71 13.93 8.15 6.85
CA GLY A 71 13.30 8.61 5.61
C GLY A 71 14.28 9.05 4.52
N THR A 72 15.53 8.55 4.52
CA THR A 72 16.57 8.94 3.54
C THR A 72 16.15 8.75 2.09
N ASP A 73 15.37 7.70 1.81
CA ASP A 73 14.92 7.36 0.45
C ASP A 73 13.48 7.81 0.18
N TYR A 74 12.74 8.22 1.21
CA TYR A 74 11.30 8.47 1.10
C TYR A 74 10.96 9.51 0.03
N ARG A 75 11.75 10.58 -0.08
CA ARG A 75 11.51 11.65 -1.07
C ARG A 75 12.15 11.40 -2.44
N LYS A 76 12.89 10.29 -2.59
CA LYS A 76 13.51 9.93 -3.87
C LYS A 76 12.48 9.24 -4.77
N PRO A 77 12.64 9.25 -6.09
CA PRO A 77 11.90 8.34 -6.96
C PRO A 77 12.36 6.89 -6.76
N HIS A 78 11.65 5.94 -7.37
CA HIS A 78 12.14 4.57 -7.58
C HIS A 78 13.11 4.57 -8.76
N TYR A 79 14.41 4.64 -8.48
CA TYR A 79 15.48 4.74 -9.49
C TYR A 79 16.26 3.44 -9.67
N GLU A 80 16.10 2.49 -8.75
CA GLU A 80 16.86 1.25 -8.67
C GLU A 80 16.66 0.43 -9.95
N ARG A 81 17.75 -0.06 -10.55
CA ARG A 81 17.73 -0.92 -11.74
C ARG A 81 18.71 -2.07 -11.59
N LEU A 82 18.37 -3.22 -12.16
CA LEU A 82 19.28 -4.36 -12.18
C LEU A 82 20.49 -4.07 -13.09
N PRO A 83 21.70 -4.56 -12.74
CA PRO A 83 22.04 -5.20 -11.47
C PRO A 83 22.11 -4.18 -10.32
N TYR A 84 21.51 -4.52 -9.17
CA TYR A 84 21.49 -3.64 -8.00
C TYR A 84 22.85 -3.55 -7.32
N ASP A 85 23.24 -2.35 -6.91
CA ASP A 85 24.31 -2.19 -5.94
C ASP A 85 23.86 -2.52 -4.50
N ARG A 86 24.79 -2.47 -3.54
CA ARG A 86 24.52 -2.78 -2.12
C ARG A 86 23.49 -1.85 -1.47
N ASN A 87 23.41 -0.60 -1.93
CA ASN A 87 22.44 0.38 -1.45
C ASN A 87 21.08 0.14 -2.10
N GLU A 88 21.05 -0.14 -3.41
CA GLU A 88 19.83 -0.40 -4.17
C GLU A 88 19.10 -1.65 -3.69
N ILE A 89 19.83 -2.71 -3.30
CA ILE A 89 19.24 -3.90 -2.65
C ILE A 89 18.44 -3.53 -1.38
N ARG A 90 18.82 -2.44 -0.70
CA ARG A 90 18.10 -1.96 0.50
C ARG A 90 17.00 -0.97 0.12
N SER A 91 17.28 -0.03 -0.79
CA SER A 91 16.34 1.04 -1.10
C SER A 91 15.18 0.58 -1.99
N ILE A 92 15.30 -0.52 -2.74
CA ILE A 92 14.26 -1.05 -3.62
C ILE A 92 12.93 -1.37 -2.90
N TYR A 93 12.99 -1.81 -1.64
CA TYR A 93 11.80 -2.09 -0.84
C TYR A 93 11.44 -0.96 0.13
N HIS A 94 12.09 0.20 0.05
CA HIS A 94 11.73 1.32 0.90
C HIS A 94 10.45 2.02 0.37
N VAL A 95 9.57 2.45 1.28
CA VAL A 95 8.37 3.23 0.93
C VAL A 95 8.77 4.57 0.32
N ARG A 96 8.05 5.03 -0.72
CA ARG A 96 8.27 6.35 -1.37
C ARG A 96 7.11 7.31 -1.19
N GLU A 97 7.41 8.60 -1.18
CA GLU A 97 6.45 9.70 -1.07
C GLU A 97 5.54 9.76 -2.30
N CYS A 98 6.04 9.39 -3.49
CA CYS A 98 5.24 9.36 -4.72
C CYS A 98 4.06 8.39 -4.62
N ASP A 99 4.29 7.24 -3.98
CA ASP A 99 3.29 6.21 -3.74
C ASP A 99 2.30 6.62 -2.65
N VAL A 100 2.81 7.05 -1.50
CA VAL A 100 1.97 7.45 -0.35
C VAL A 100 1.12 8.67 -0.68
N SER A 101 1.64 9.61 -1.46
CA SER A 101 0.89 10.78 -1.93
C SER A 101 -0.34 10.42 -2.78
N ARG A 102 -0.39 9.22 -3.38
CA ARG A 102 -1.60 8.72 -4.06
C ARG A 102 -2.63 8.23 -3.06
N LEU A 103 -2.23 7.44 -2.08
CA LEU A 103 -3.14 6.99 -1.01
C LEU A 103 -3.72 8.19 -0.23
N LEU A 104 -2.94 9.24 -0.01
CA LEU A 104 -3.41 10.45 0.66
C LEU A 104 -4.42 11.29 -0.17
N GLN A 105 -4.70 10.91 -1.42
CA GLN A 105 -5.77 11.52 -2.22
C GLN A 105 -7.11 10.83 -2.07
N VAL A 106 -7.15 9.60 -1.52
CA VAL A 106 -8.37 8.84 -1.30
C VAL A 106 -9.29 9.59 -0.33
N ARG A 107 -10.55 9.76 -0.73
CA ARG A 107 -11.58 10.51 -0.01
C ARG A 107 -12.69 9.62 0.50
N SER A 108 -12.95 8.46 -0.11
CA SER A 108 -13.99 7.57 0.38
C SER A 108 -13.47 6.58 1.45
N PRO A 109 -14.33 6.06 2.33
CA PRO A 109 -13.93 5.18 3.43
C PRO A 109 -13.19 3.91 2.98
N VAL A 110 -12.24 3.47 3.81
CA VAL A 110 -11.49 2.21 3.66
C VAL A 110 -11.82 1.30 4.84
N ASP A 111 -11.96 0.00 4.60
CA ASP A 111 -12.24 -0.96 5.67
C ASP A 111 -10.95 -1.46 6.32
N ILE A 112 -9.97 -1.82 5.50
CA ILE A 112 -8.73 -2.46 5.91
C ILE A 112 -7.55 -1.67 5.37
N GLY A 113 -6.65 -1.25 6.26
CA GLY A 113 -5.29 -0.82 5.91
C GLY A 113 -4.29 -1.94 6.20
N ILE A 114 -3.26 -2.09 5.35
CA ILE A 114 -2.19 -3.07 5.51
C ILE A 114 -0.85 -2.37 5.25
N SER A 115 0.11 -2.51 6.16
CA SER A 115 1.51 -2.09 5.96
C SER A 115 2.45 -3.09 6.61
N HIS A 116 3.64 -3.31 6.03
CA HIS A 116 4.58 -4.28 6.61
C HIS A 116 5.09 -3.81 7.98
N ASP A 117 5.65 -2.61 8.05
CA ASP A 117 5.99 -1.96 9.31
C ASP A 117 4.77 -1.28 9.95
N TRP A 118 4.85 -1.07 11.25
CA TRP A 118 3.74 -0.50 12.02
C TRP A 118 3.56 0.97 11.68
N PRO A 119 2.32 1.50 11.63
CA PRO A 119 2.10 2.94 11.70
C PRO A 119 2.82 3.49 12.93
N ARG A 120 3.68 4.48 12.70
CA ARG A 120 4.50 5.05 13.77
C ARG A 120 3.60 5.53 14.92
N ARG A 121 4.05 5.31 16.16
CA ARG A 121 3.38 5.66 17.41
C ARG A 121 2.13 4.84 17.75
N VAL A 122 1.77 3.83 16.96
CA VAL A 122 0.62 2.96 17.25
C VAL A 122 0.78 2.19 18.58
N GLU A 123 2.03 1.98 19.00
CA GLU A 123 2.36 1.35 20.28
C GLU A 123 1.76 2.09 21.48
N TRP A 124 1.55 3.41 21.40
CA TRP A 124 0.99 4.16 22.53
C TRP A 124 -0.51 3.94 22.75
N PHE A 125 -1.19 3.26 21.83
CA PHE A 125 -2.63 2.97 21.91
C PHE A 125 -2.95 1.54 22.39
N GLY A 126 -1.94 0.75 22.75
CA GLY A 126 -2.10 -0.58 23.35
C GLY A 126 -1.40 -0.68 24.72
N ASP A 127 -1.04 -1.90 25.13
CA ASP A 127 -0.24 -2.13 26.34
C ASP A 127 1.25 -1.85 26.07
N TYR A 128 1.59 -0.56 25.91
CA TYR A 128 2.96 -0.13 25.69
C TYR A 128 3.88 -0.45 26.87
N LYS A 129 3.35 -0.54 28.09
CA LYS A 129 4.12 -0.86 29.30
C LYS A 129 4.68 -2.28 29.20
N LYS A 130 3.82 -3.25 28.88
CA LYS A 130 4.26 -4.61 28.62
C LYS A 130 5.20 -4.69 27.42
N LEU A 131 4.85 -4.04 26.31
CA LEU A 131 5.69 -4.04 25.10
C LEU A 131 7.13 -3.58 25.39
N PHE A 132 7.30 -2.49 26.12
CA PHE A 132 8.62 -1.94 26.43
C PHE A 132 9.36 -2.70 27.54
N ALA A 133 8.64 -3.37 28.44
CA ALA A 133 9.26 -4.32 29.36
C ALA A 133 9.84 -5.53 28.60
N ASP A 134 9.09 -6.10 27.67
CA ASP A 134 9.48 -7.27 26.88
C ASP A 134 10.51 -6.92 25.77
N ARG A 135 10.47 -5.68 25.26
CA ARG A 135 11.33 -5.16 24.18
C ARG A 135 11.88 -3.77 24.53
N PRO A 136 12.87 -3.63 25.43
CA PRO A 136 13.38 -2.31 25.85
C PRO A 136 13.93 -1.44 24.72
N HIS A 137 14.51 -2.03 23.66
CA HIS A 137 14.99 -1.29 22.49
C HIS A 137 13.88 -0.61 21.67
N PHE A 138 12.62 -1.08 21.78
CA PHE A 138 11.48 -0.38 21.19
C PHE A 138 11.22 0.95 21.91
N PHE A 139 11.42 1.00 23.23
CA PHE A 139 11.29 2.24 23.98
C PHE A 139 12.34 3.27 23.54
N GLU A 140 13.59 2.86 23.33
CA GLU A 140 14.63 3.74 22.78
C GLU A 140 14.26 4.29 21.40
N SER A 141 13.70 3.44 20.53
CA SER A 141 13.23 3.85 19.21
C SER A 141 12.02 4.79 19.28
N ALA A 142 11.10 4.56 20.23
CA ALA A 142 9.93 5.40 20.45
C ALA A 142 10.31 6.78 21.01
N LYS A 143 11.31 6.86 21.92
CA LYS A 143 11.90 8.12 22.40
C LYS A 143 12.57 8.93 21.28
N ALA A 144 13.01 8.27 20.20
CA ALA A 144 13.53 8.92 19.01
C ALA A 144 12.46 9.23 17.94
N ASP A 145 11.17 8.92 18.20
CA ASP A 145 10.07 9.02 17.23
C ASP A 145 10.36 8.27 15.92
N ASN A 146 10.98 7.09 16.05
CA ASN A 146 11.49 6.25 14.96
C ASN A 146 11.00 4.79 15.04
N LEU A 147 10.05 4.49 15.92
CA LEU A 147 9.42 3.16 15.98
C LEU A 147 8.24 3.09 14.98
N GLY A 148 8.47 2.44 13.84
CA GLY A 148 7.48 2.29 12.77
C GLY A 148 7.56 3.37 11.68
N SER A 149 6.53 3.40 10.83
CA SER A 149 6.46 4.15 9.58
C SER A 149 5.64 5.43 9.70
N ALA A 150 6.31 6.56 9.53
CA ALA A 150 5.65 7.87 9.48
C ALA A 150 4.67 8.00 8.28
N PRO A 151 4.95 7.45 7.09
CA PRO A 151 3.97 7.44 6.01
C PRO A 151 2.72 6.60 6.32
N ALA A 152 2.88 5.42 6.94
CA ALA A 152 1.75 4.60 7.37
C ALA A 152 0.91 5.30 8.46
N GLU A 153 1.56 6.02 9.40
CA GLU A 153 0.88 6.89 10.37
C GLU A 153 -0.01 7.95 9.67
N GLN A 154 0.49 8.59 8.61
CA GLN A 154 -0.28 9.58 7.86
C GLN A 154 -1.50 8.96 7.18
N VAL A 155 -1.32 7.82 6.51
CA VAL A 155 -2.40 7.11 5.82
C VAL A 155 -3.46 6.61 6.81
N LEU A 156 -3.04 6.00 7.92
CA LEU A 156 -3.95 5.53 8.98
C LEU A 156 -4.82 6.67 9.52
N ASN A 157 -4.21 7.82 9.82
CA ASN A 157 -4.95 8.94 10.42
C ASN A 157 -5.87 9.67 9.41
N LEU A 158 -5.50 9.68 8.13
CA LEU A 158 -6.31 10.29 7.08
C LEU A 158 -7.48 9.40 6.67
N LEU A 159 -7.21 8.12 6.37
CA LEU A 159 -8.21 7.18 5.83
C LEU A 159 -9.05 6.52 6.91
N ARG A 160 -8.55 6.49 8.16
CA ARG A 160 -9.21 5.95 9.35
C ARG A 160 -9.88 4.59 9.08
N PRO A 161 -9.15 3.59 8.58
CA PRO A 161 -9.78 2.31 8.29
C PRO A 161 -10.30 1.66 9.57
N ARG A 162 -11.30 0.78 9.46
CA ARG A 162 -11.80 0.06 10.64
C ARG A 162 -10.75 -0.86 11.23
N TYR A 163 -9.92 -1.45 10.37
CA TYR A 163 -8.85 -2.36 10.75
C TYR A 163 -7.54 -1.93 10.12
N TRP A 164 -6.45 -2.06 10.85
CA TRP A 164 -5.09 -1.92 10.32
C TRP A 164 -4.24 -3.11 10.72
N PHE A 165 -3.61 -3.76 9.73
CA PHE A 165 -2.78 -4.94 9.95
C PHE A 165 -1.31 -4.68 9.60
N SER A 166 -0.41 -5.15 10.47
CA SER A 166 1.04 -5.06 10.25
C SER A 166 1.82 -6.29 10.70
N GLY A 167 3.10 -6.34 10.31
CA GLY A 167 4.04 -7.38 10.70
C GLY A 167 5.35 -6.77 11.19
N HIS A 168 6.47 -7.22 10.62
CA HIS A 168 7.85 -6.73 10.76
C HIS A 168 8.49 -6.82 12.17
N MET A 169 7.78 -6.41 13.22
CA MET A 169 8.31 -6.24 14.58
C MET A 169 8.43 -7.56 15.36
N HIS A 170 7.99 -8.68 14.78
CA HIS A 170 8.07 -10.03 15.35
C HIS A 170 7.55 -10.10 16.80
N VAL A 171 6.38 -9.51 16.99
CA VAL A 171 5.62 -9.55 18.24
C VAL A 171 4.15 -9.35 17.91
N ARG A 172 3.29 -10.17 18.52
CA ARG A 172 1.86 -9.90 18.49
C ARG A 172 1.58 -8.62 19.26
N TYR A 173 0.80 -7.73 18.67
CA TYR A 173 0.39 -6.52 19.35
C TYR A 173 -0.98 -6.05 18.89
N SER A 174 -1.81 -5.63 19.83
CA SER A 174 -3.14 -5.08 19.55
C SER A 174 -3.28 -3.69 20.16
N ALA A 175 -3.87 -2.77 19.42
CA ALA A 175 -4.13 -1.42 19.88
C ALA A 175 -5.46 -0.89 19.33
N VAL A 176 -6.04 0.10 20.02
CA VAL A 176 -7.27 0.76 19.59
C VAL A 176 -7.00 2.25 19.39
N VAL A 177 -6.87 2.66 18.14
CA VAL A 177 -6.57 4.05 17.78
C VAL A 177 -7.87 4.84 17.71
N GLY A 178 -8.07 5.73 18.68
CA GLY A 178 -9.22 6.65 18.71
C GLY A 178 -8.95 7.93 17.94
N HIS A 179 -9.74 8.18 16.89
CA HIS A 179 -9.66 9.39 16.07
C HIS A 179 -10.56 10.48 16.64
N LYS A 180 -9.97 11.50 17.27
CA LYS A 180 -10.72 12.64 17.84
C LYS A 180 -10.60 13.88 16.96
N GLY A 181 -11.74 14.48 16.61
CA GLY A 181 -11.83 15.69 15.81
C GLY A 181 -11.45 15.49 14.34
N ASN A 182 -11.36 16.60 13.58
CA ASN A 182 -11.11 16.58 12.14
C ASN A 182 -9.64 16.84 11.77
N ASN A 183 -8.73 16.87 12.74
CA ASN A 183 -7.31 17.14 12.51
C ASN A 183 -6.46 15.96 13.04
N ILE A 184 -5.62 15.42 12.15
CA ILE A 184 -4.71 14.29 12.37
C ILE A 184 -3.83 14.48 13.61
N GLU A 185 -3.42 15.72 13.91
CA GLU A 185 -2.56 16.03 15.05
C GLU A 185 -3.21 15.78 16.43
N HIS A 186 -4.54 15.66 16.50
CA HIS A 186 -5.25 15.51 17.78
C HIS A 186 -5.32 14.06 18.27
N THR A 187 -5.07 13.07 17.41
CA THR A 187 -5.11 11.65 17.80
C THR A 187 -4.10 11.38 18.92
N PHE A 188 -2.87 11.88 18.79
CA PHE A 188 -1.79 11.66 19.78
C PHE A 188 -1.81 12.61 20.98
N LYS A 189 -2.25 13.86 20.77
CA LYS A 189 -2.29 14.87 21.86
C LYS A 189 -3.15 14.43 23.05
N ASN A 190 -4.19 13.64 22.79
CA ASN A 190 -5.17 13.20 23.77
C ASN A 190 -4.85 11.85 24.43
N LEU A 191 -3.69 11.25 24.13
CA LEU A 191 -3.26 10.03 24.78
C LEU A 191 -2.94 10.28 26.26
N ALA A 192 -3.51 9.44 27.12
CA ALA A 192 -3.25 9.46 28.56
C ALA A 192 -1.91 8.74 28.84
N ILE A 193 -0.81 9.48 28.73
CA ILE A 193 0.54 9.02 29.07
C ILE A 193 0.98 9.72 30.35
N ALA A 194 1.58 8.97 31.28
CA ALA A 194 2.10 9.52 32.54
C ALA A 194 3.11 10.65 32.28
N ASP A 195 3.05 11.73 33.07
CA ASP A 195 3.87 12.93 32.85
C ASP A 195 5.37 12.64 32.84
N GLU A 196 5.84 11.71 33.69
CA GLU A 196 7.24 11.27 33.73
C GLU A 196 7.73 10.60 32.44
N LEU A 197 6.84 9.91 31.72
CA LEU A 197 7.16 9.34 30.41
C LEU A 197 7.06 10.42 29.34
N ARG A 198 6.10 11.34 29.46
CA ARG A 198 5.88 12.44 28.52
C ARG A 198 7.11 13.35 28.41
N THR A 199 7.87 13.55 29.49
CA THR A 199 9.12 14.34 29.47
C THR A 199 10.26 13.68 28.70
N GLN A 200 10.24 12.36 28.55
CA GLN A 200 11.25 11.59 27.82
C GLN A 200 10.94 11.48 26.32
N LEU A 201 9.73 11.86 25.91
CA LEU A 201 9.26 11.74 24.54
C LEU A 201 9.47 13.04 23.76
N PRO A 202 9.69 12.97 22.43
CA PRO A 202 9.84 14.15 21.60
C PRO A 202 8.61 15.06 21.68
N LYS A 203 8.84 16.36 21.90
CA LYS A 203 7.75 17.37 21.92
C LYS A 203 6.94 17.37 20.61
N SER A 204 7.54 16.97 19.49
CA SER A 204 6.88 16.79 18.20
C SER A 204 5.75 15.75 18.21
N MET A 205 5.72 14.83 19.19
CA MET A 205 4.62 13.88 19.38
C MET A 205 3.35 14.55 19.92
N PHE A 206 3.50 15.68 20.63
CA PHE A 206 2.41 16.35 21.34
C PHE A 206 2.16 17.79 20.87
N GLY A 207 3.03 18.34 20.04
CA GLY A 207 2.84 19.63 19.39
C GLY A 207 1.99 19.52 18.13
N ALA A 208 1.47 20.65 17.63
CA ALA A 208 1.20 20.73 16.20
C ALA A 208 2.55 20.55 15.49
N ALA A 209 2.61 19.77 14.42
CA ALA A 209 3.86 19.59 13.71
C ALA A 209 4.32 20.98 13.26
N SER A 210 5.40 21.51 13.85
CA SER A 210 6.06 22.68 13.30
C SER A 210 6.78 22.18 12.06
N ILE A 211 6.03 22.06 10.97
CA ILE A 211 6.56 21.80 9.64
C ILE A 211 7.44 23.02 9.34
N SER A 212 8.76 22.83 9.41
CA SER A 212 9.71 23.81 8.89
C SER A 212 9.47 23.91 7.38
N GLY A 213 8.60 24.82 6.97
CA GLY A 213 8.18 25.01 5.59
C GLY A 213 6.84 25.75 5.54
N LYS A 214 6.88 27.03 5.17
CA LYS A 214 5.70 27.90 5.02
C LYS A 214 4.58 27.19 4.24
N ASN A 215 3.36 27.18 4.79
CA ASN A 215 2.08 26.85 4.14
C ASN A 215 1.84 25.41 3.62
N LYS A 216 1.83 24.39 4.49
CA LYS A 216 1.03 23.16 4.22
C LYS A 216 0.00 22.95 5.35
N LYS A 217 -1.27 23.28 5.09
CA LYS A 217 -2.40 22.90 5.97
C LYS A 217 -2.39 21.37 6.09
N ALA A 218 -2.42 20.85 7.31
CA ALA A 218 -2.59 19.41 7.57
C ALA A 218 -3.82 18.90 6.79
N SER A 219 -3.66 17.77 6.09
CA SER A 219 -4.74 17.11 5.36
C SER A 219 -5.80 16.67 6.38
N LYS A 220 -7.03 17.14 6.19
CA LYS A 220 -8.18 16.69 6.99
C LYS A 220 -8.83 15.51 6.29
N PRO A 221 -9.34 14.51 7.04
CA PRO A 221 -10.17 13.45 6.47
C PRO A 221 -11.34 14.05 5.68
N SER A 222 -11.74 13.34 4.62
CA SER A 222 -12.96 13.67 3.88
C SER A 222 -14.19 13.62 4.80
N PRO A 223 -15.23 14.43 4.58
CA PRO A 223 -16.49 14.31 5.31
C PRO A 223 -17.15 12.92 5.22
N GLU A 224 -16.86 12.15 4.17
CA GLU A 224 -17.34 10.78 4.01
C GLU A 224 -16.67 9.80 4.99
N ILE A 225 -15.47 10.12 5.49
CA ILE A 225 -14.72 9.28 6.43
C ILE A 225 -15.21 9.57 7.84
N THR A 226 -16.22 8.82 8.25
CA THR A 226 -16.91 8.99 9.54
C THR A 226 -16.35 8.09 10.64
N ASN A 227 -15.48 7.14 10.30
CA ASN A 227 -14.94 6.21 11.28
C ASN A 227 -14.10 6.93 12.35
N THR A 228 -14.34 6.59 13.60
CA THR A 228 -13.68 7.21 14.77
C THR A 228 -12.73 6.26 15.47
N ILE A 229 -12.70 4.97 15.10
CA ILE A 229 -11.87 3.95 15.74
C ILE A 229 -11.20 3.07 14.70
N THR A 230 -9.89 2.89 14.80
CA THR A 230 -9.15 1.86 14.05
C THR A 230 -8.65 0.78 15.01
N HIS A 231 -9.00 -0.47 14.74
CA HIS A 231 -8.45 -1.63 15.42
C HIS A 231 -7.14 -2.03 14.76
N PHE A 232 -6.03 -1.86 15.47
CA PHE A 232 -4.71 -2.26 15.00
C PHE A 232 -4.36 -3.66 15.51
N LEU A 233 -3.83 -4.49 14.63
CA LEU A 233 -3.28 -5.79 14.96
C LEU A 233 -1.97 -6.03 14.20
N ALA A 234 -0.93 -6.35 14.95
CA ALA A 234 0.31 -6.90 14.42
C ALA A 234 0.52 -8.33 14.89
N LEU A 235 1.14 -9.15 14.05
CA LEU A 235 1.42 -10.55 14.33
C LEU A 235 2.93 -10.80 14.43
N ASP A 236 3.29 -11.86 15.15
CA ASP A 236 4.68 -12.34 15.21
C ASP A 236 5.06 -13.05 13.91
N LYS A 237 6.36 -13.32 13.72
CA LYS A 237 6.82 -14.20 12.64
C LYS A 237 6.39 -15.65 12.89
N PRO A 238 6.18 -16.45 11.85
CA PRO A 238 5.92 -17.88 11.98
C PRO A 238 6.97 -18.59 12.84
N GLY A 239 6.51 -19.44 13.75
CA GLY A 239 7.37 -20.28 14.57
C GLY A 239 6.61 -20.99 15.70
N PRO A 240 7.25 -21.97 16.38
CA PRO A 240 6.69 -22.62 17.55
C PRO A 240 6.36 -21.60 18.63
N ASP A 241 5.20 -21.78 19.29
CA ASP A 241 4.74 -20.96 20.42
C ASP A 241 4.64 -19.45 20.14
N ARG A 242 4.50 -19.07 18.87
CA ARG A 242 4.32 -17.68 18.43
C ARG A 242 2.91 -17.42 17.93
N GLU A 243 2.43 -16.22 18.19
CA GLU A 243 1.11 -15.75 17.73
C GLU A 243 1.23 -15.09 16.36
N PHE A 244 1.45 -15.90 15.32
CA PHE A 244 1.70 -15.44 13.94
C PHE A 244 0.49 -15.54 13.00
N LEU A 245 -0.63 -16.11 13.47
CA LEU A 245 -1.86 -16.29 12.71
C LEU A 245 -3.06 -15.90 13.57
N GLU A 246 -3.97 -15.11 13.00
CA GLU A 246 -5.22 -14.70 13.64
C GLU A 246 -6.37 -14.90 12.65
N LEU A 247 -7.48 -15.46 13.13
CA LEU A 247 -8.73 -15.53 12.38
C LEU A 247 -9.71 -14.49 12.94
N LEU A 248 -10.08 -13.51 12.11
CA LEU A 248 -10.95 -12.40 12.51
C LEU A 248 -12.21 -12.35 11.66
N ASN A 249 -13.33 -12.02 12.31
CA ASN A 249 -14.53 -11.57 11.63
C ASN A 249 -14.48 -10.05 11.48
N ILE A 250 -14.58 -9.56 10.25
CA ILE A 250 -14.49 -8.14 9.91
C ILE A 250 -15.82 -7.62 9.37
N ASN A 251 -16.15 -6.37 9.71
CA ASN A 251 -17.39 -5.71 9.27
C ASN A 251 -17.07 -4.51 8.38
N SER A 252 -17.70 -4.44 7.20
CA SER A 252 -17.54 -3.30 6.30
C SER A 252 -18.23 -2.04 6.84
N CYS A 253 -17.62 -0.89 6.58
CA CYS A 253 -18.20 0.45 6.76
C CYS A 253 -19.05 0.88 5.58
N HIS A 254 -18.98 0.18 4.44
CA HIS A 254 -19.80 0.45 3.26
C HIS A 254 -21.18 -0.17 3.44
N THR A 255 -22.23 0.65 3.30
CA THR A 255 -23.58 0.15 3.14
C THR A 255 -23.78 -0.16 1.66
N VAL A 256 -23.71 -1.45 1.32
CA VAL A 256 -24.09 -1.88 -0.02
C VAL A 256 -25.59 -1.66 -0.15
N GLY A 257 -26.01 -0.89 -1.17
CA GLY A 257 -27.41 -0.74 -1.52
C GLY A 257 -27.96 -2.03 -2.12
N ASP A 258 -28.39 -1.97 -3.38
CA ASP A 258 -28.78 -3.17 -4.11
C ASP A 258 -27.52 -3.98 -4.52
N ALA A 259 -27.15 -4.96 -3.68
CA ALA A 259 -26.02 -5.85 -3.92
C ALA A 259 -26.12 -6.65 -5.23
N SER A 260 -27.27 -6.67 -5.91
CA SER A 260 -27.40 -7.28 -7.23
C SER A 260 -26.89 -6.39 -8.38
N LYS A 261 -26.73 -5.07 -8.12
CA LYS A 261 -26.32 -4.07 -9.12
C LYS A 261 -24.93 -3.51 -8.91
N ASP A 262 -24.35 -3.71 -7.72
CA ASP A 262 -22.99 -3.26 -7.43
C ASP A 262 -21.97 -4.15 -8.16
N PRO A 263 -21.11 -3.60 -9.04
CA PRO A 263 -20.11 -4.40 -9.73
C PRO A 263 -19.14 -5.11 -8.77
N TYR A 264 -18.92 -4.59 -7.56
CA TYR A 264 -17.98 -5.16 -6.61
C TYR A 264 -18.49 -6.40 -5.88
N THR A 265 -19.81 -6.62 -5.84
CA THR A 265 -20.45 -7.72 -5.11
C THR A 265 -20.64 -8.99 -5.93
N GLN A 266 -20.06 -9.05 -7.14
CA GLN A 266 -20.03 -10.26 -7.96
C GLN A 266 -19.40 -11.43 -7.19
N LYS A 267 -20.04 -12.59 -7.29
CA LYS A 267 -19.59 -13.83 -6.65
C LYS A 267 -19.28 -14.90 -7.69
N THR A 268 -18.28 -15.72 -7.40
CA THR A 268 -18.00 -16.96 -8.11
C THR A 268 -19.09 -18.00 -7.86
N HIS A 269 -19.10 -19.09 -8.62
CA HIS A 269 -20.02 -20.22 -8.41
C HIS A 269 -19.85 -20.89 -7.04
N TYR A 270 -18.72 -20.69 -6.37
CA TYR A 270 -18.48 -21.13 -4.99
C TYR A 270 -18.97 -20.12 -3.93
N GLY A 271 -19.67 -19.06 -4.33
CA GLY A 271 -20.23 -18.05 -3.42
C GLY A 271 -19.21 -17.09 -2.80
N LYS A 272 -17.98 -17.05 -3.32
CA LYS A 272 -16.93 -16.12 -2.90
C LYS A 272 -16.95 -14.86 -3.76
N PHE A 273 -16.69 -13.68 -3.20
CA PHE A 273 -16.55 -12.48 -4.02
C PHE A 273 -15.35 -12.59 -4.96
N THR A 274 -15.36 -11.83 -6.05
CA THR A 274 -14.20 -11.64 -6.94
C THR A 274 -13.44 -10.36 -6.57
N LEU A 275 -12.16 -10.33 -6.91
CA LEU A 275 -11.30 -9.18 -6.69
C LEU A 275 -11.53 -8.13 -7.78
N HIS A 276 -11.59 -6.86 -7.39
CA HIS A 276 -11.86 -5.75 -8.30
C HIS A 276 -10.89 -4.59 -8.06
N TYR A 277 -10.57 -3.87 -9.12
CA TYR A 277 -9.94 -2.55 -9.04
C TYR A 277 -10.93 -1.56 -8.41
N ASP A 278 -10.42 -0.60 -7.64
CA ASP A 278 -11.25 0.46 -7.07
C ASP A 278 -11.32 1.67 -8.02
N ALA A 279 -12.52 2.13 -8.37
CA ALA A 279 -12.72 3.21 -9.34
C ALA A 279 -12.07 4.56 -8.92
N GLU A 280 -12.14 4.93 -7.64
CA GLU A 280 -11.50 6.16 -7.14
C GLU A 280 -9.97 6.00 -7.24
N TRP A 281 -9.44 4.83 -6.88
CA TRP A 281 -8.01 4.55 -7.01
C TRP A 281 -7.51 4.63 -8.45
N LEU A 282 -8.22 4.02 -9.40
CA LEU A 282 -7.90 4.11 -10.83
C LEU A 282 -7.86 5.58 -11.31
N SER A 283 -8.78 6.41 -10.82
CA SER A 283 -8.81 7.85 -11.13
C SER A 283 -7.59 8.61 -10.57
N ILE A 284 -7.14 8.23 -9.36
CA ILE A 284 -5.96 8.79 -8.71
C ILE A 284 -4.70 8.39 -9.48
N ILE A 285 -4.57 7.12 -9.86
CA ILE A 285 -3.43 6.66 -10.67
C ILE A 285 -3.39 7.40 -12.01
N ARG A 286 -4.51 7.47 -12.73
CA ARG A 286 -4.58 8.17 -14.02
C ARG A 286 -4.27 9.66 -13.91
N SER A 287 -4.78 10.35 -12.87
CA SER A 287 -4.51 11.78 -12.67
C SER A 287 -3.08 12.09 -12.20
N SER A 288 -2.43 11.14 -11.52
CA SER A 288 -1.07 11.31 -10.99
C SER A 288 0.02 10.96 -12.01
N GLY A 289 -0.33 10.30 -13.11
CA GLY A 289 0.63 9.80 -14.09
C GLY A 289 1.42 8.58 -13.62
N ASP A 290 2.30 8.07 -14.49
CA ASP A 290 3.10 6.86 -14.23
C ASP A 290 4.14 7.09 -13.13
N GLY A 291 4.07 6.31 -12.05
CA GLY A 291 4.94 6.44 -10.87
C GLY A 291 6.39 6.07 -11.12
N LEU A 292 6.62 5.32 -12.20
CA LEU A 292 7.95 4.90 -12.63
C LEU A 292 8.64 5.97 -13.50
N VAL A 293 7.91 7.02 -13.91
CA VAL A 293 8.36 8.01 -14.92
C VAL A 293 8.57 9.40 -14.32
N ALA A 294 8.09 9.67 -13.11
CA ALA A 294 8.12 11.00 -12.52
C ALA A 294 9.54 11.44 -12.13
N SER A 295 10.08 12.44 -12.84
CA SER A 295 11.30 13.15 -12.49
C SER A 295 11.06 14.18 -11.38
N ASP A 296 12.13 14.49 -10.63
CA ASP A 296 12.18 15.39 -9.47
C ASP A 296 11.45 16.74 -9.66
N ALA A 297 11.33 17.24 -10.89
CA ALA A 297 10.73 18.55 -11.18
C ALA A 297 9.18 18.57 -11.21
N THR A 298 8.52 17.41 -11.27
CA THR A 298 7.04 17.33 -11.40
C THR A 298 6.32 17.16 -10.06
N PHE A 299 6.99 16.58 -9.06
CA PHE A 299 6.40 16.30 -7.74
C PHE A 299 6.20 17.56 -6.88
N ASP A 300 7.15 18.50 -6.91
CA ASP A 300 7.00 19.79 -6.22
C ASP A 300 5.87 20.65 -6.82
N LYS A 301 5.61 20.54 -8.14
CA LYS A 301 4.43 21.14 -8.79
C LYS A 301 3.12 20.46 -8.38
N ALA A 302 3.13 19.14 -8.16
CA ALA A 302 1.94 18.39 -7.73
C ALA A 302 1.48 18.75 -6.30
N LEU A 303 2.40 19.17 -5.43
CA LEU A 303 2.13 19.66 -4.07
C LEU A 303 2.01 21.19 -3.95
N GLY A 304 2.54 21.95 -4.91
CA GLY A 304 2.46 23.41 -4.97
C GLY A 304 1.21 23.98 -5.67
N ASN A 305 0.51 23.18 -6.47
CA ASN A 305 -0.72 23.60 -7.14
C ASN A 305 -1.91 23.59 -6.16
N SER A 306 -2.72 24.65 -6.23
CA SER A 306 -3.91 24.81 -5.39
C SER A 306 -4.77 23.53 -5.35
N ASN A 307 -5.27 23.15 -4.17
CA ASN A 307 -6.11 21.97 -3.96
C ASN A 307 -7.28 21.86 -4.97
N MET A 308 -7.77 22.98 -5.50
CA MET A 308 -8.83 23.04 -6.52
C MET A 308 -8.38 22.50 -7.88
N ALA A 309 -7.18 22.83 -8.36
CA ALA A 309 -6.67 22.34 -9.63
C ALA A 309 -6.49 20.82 -9.61
N ARG A 310 -6.02 20.27 -8.48
CA ARG A 310 -5.87 18.82 -8.28
C ARG A 310 -7.22 18.11 -8.20
N ALA A 311 -8.18 18.66 -7.45
CA ALA A 311 -9.54 18.12 -7.36
C ALA A 311 -10.24 18.10 -8.73
N SER A 312 -10.06 19.14 -9.54
CA SER A 312 -10.59 19.22 -10.91
C SER A 312 -10.00 18.11 -11.81
N THR A 313 -8.70 17.87 -11.75
CA THR A 313 -8.05 16.80 -12.53
C THR A 313 -8.50 15.41 -12.10
N VAL A 314 -8.60 15.14 -10.78
CA VAL A 314 -9.09 13.85 -10.27
C VAL A 314 -10.54 13.62 -10.71
N SER A 315 -11.40 14.64 -10.65
CA SER A 315 -12.79 14.54 -11.12
C SER A 315 -12.87 14.18 -12.60
N LYS A 316 -12.06 14.83 -13.46
CA LYS A 316 -12.00 14.49 -14.89
C LYS A 316 -11.51 13.06 -15.12
N SER A 317 -10.53 12.60 -14.33
CA SER A 317 -10.06 11.21 -14.39
C SER A 317 -11.12 10.22 -13.93
N LEU A 318 -11.93 10.56 -12.92
CA LEU A 318 -13.03 9.71 -12.46
C LEU A 318 -14.11 9.57 -13.54
N ASP A 319 -14.52 10.68 -14.15
CA ASP A 319 -15.45 10.66 -15.28
C ASP A 319 -14.91 9.81 -16.45
N TRP A 320 -13.60 9.87 -16.70
CA TRP A 320 -12.95 9.03 -17.69
C TRP A 320 -13.00 7.55 -17.31
N VAL A 321 -12.69 7.19 -16.05
CA VAL A 321 -12.75 5.81 -15.54
C VAL A 321 -14.17 5.26 -15.63
N GLN A 322 -15.18 6.07 -15.30
CA GLN A 322 -16.59 5.68 -15.45
C GLN A 322 -16.91 5.26 -16.89
N ARG A 323 -16.52 6.05 -17.89
CA ARG A 323 -16.81 5.78 -19.31
C ARG A 323 -15.97 4.67 -19.92
N ASN A 324 -14.69 4.56 -19.53
CA ASN A 324 -13.72 3.72 -20.23
C ASN A 324 -13.36 2.43 -19.48
N VAL A 325 -13.67 2.33 -18.19
CA VAL A 325 -13.41 1.14 -17.38
C VAL A 325 -14.72 0.55 -16.87
N ILE A 326 -15.51 1.34 -16.13
CA ILE A 326 -16.73 0.84 -15.46
C ILE A 326 -17.79 0.45 -16.49
N ALA A 327 -18.11 1.34 -17.44
CA ALA A 327 -19.12 1.07 -18.48
C ALA A 327 -18.74 -0.12 -19.39
N ARG A 328 -17.46 -0.48 -19.45
CA ARG A 328 -16.94 -1.65 -20.19
C ARG A 328 -16.82 -2.91 -19.34
N GLY A 329 -17.20 -2.87 -18.06
CA GLY A 329 -17.12 -4.02 -17.16
C GLY A 329 -15.70 -4.40 -16.72
N LEU A 330 -14.73 -3.50 -16.87
CA LEU A 330 -13.30 -3.78 -16.66
C LEU A 330 -12.83 -3.58 -15.20
N LEU A 331 -13.75 -3.46 -14.24
CA LEU A 331 -13.39 -3.36 -12.82
C LEU A 331 -12.96 -4.70 -12.22
N ARG A 332 -13.44 -5.83 -12.76
CA ARG A 332 -13.05 -7.16 -12.28
C ARG A 332 -11.59 -7.40 -12.65
N ILE A 333 -10.77 -7.73 -11.67
CA ILE A 333 -9.38 -8.12 -11.93
C ILE A 333 -9.42 -9.45 -12.69
N PRO A 334 -8.80 -9.55 -13.88
CA PRO A 334 -8.81 -10.77 -14.66
C PRO A 334 -7.99 -11.86 -13.96
N ASP A 335 -8.41 -13.13 -14.06
CA ASP A 335 -7.66 -14.28 -13.55
C ASP A 335 -6.57 -14.70 -14.55
N ASN A 336 -5.61 -13.79 -14.80
CA ASN A 336 -4.63 -13.88 -15.89
C ASN A 336 -3.21 -14.16 -15.39
N PHE A 337 -3.06 -14.99 -14.35
CA PHE A 337 -1.73 -15.41 -13.93
C PHE A 337 -1.00 -16.15 -15.06
N GLU A 338 0.17 -15.64 -15.42
CA GLU A 338 1.07 -16.29 -16.36
C GLU A 338 2.50 -16.27 -15.82
N ARG A 339 3.20 -17.40 -16.00
CA ARG A 339 4.61 -17.54 -15.63
C ARG A 339 5.46 -16.75 -16.63
N HIS A 340 6.07 -15.66 -16.19
CA HIS A 340 6.93 -14.78 -17.00
C HIS A 340 8.42 -14.95 -16.68
N ALA A 341 8.73 -15.50 -15.50
CA ALA A 341 10.09 -15.89 -15.09
C ALA A 341 10.26 -17.43 -15.09
N PRO A 342 11.48 -17.96 -15.24
CA PRO A 342 11.77 -19.39 -15.10
C PRO A 342 11.36 -19.95 -13.74
N ILE A 343 10.99 -21.23 -13.71
CA ILE A 343 10.73 -21.95 -12.46
C ILE A 343 12.07 -22.25 -11.78
N HIS A 344 12.08 -22.22 -10.44
CA HIS A 344 13.23 -22.63 -9.66
C HIS A 344 13.69 -24.06 -10.04
N ASP A 345 14.93 -24.18 -10.49
CA ASP A 345 15.59 -25.45 -10.73
C ASP A 345 16.57 -25.75 -9.57
N PRO A 346 16.33 -26.80 -8.77
CA PRO A 346 17.22 -27.16 -7.65
C PRO A 346 18.62 -27.59 -8.11
N ASN A 347 18.82 -27.91 -9.39
CA ASN A 347 20.12 -28.28 -9.95
C ASN A 347 20.87 -27.08 -10.55
N HIS A 348 20.25 -25.90 -10.58
CA HIS A 348 20.88 -24.71 -11.13
C HIS A 348 21.94 -24.16 -10.17
N ASN A 349 23.20 -24.22 -10.59
CA ASN A 349 24.34 -23.66 -9.86
C ASN A 349 24.49 -22.17 -10.21
N ALA A 350 23.62 -21.32 -9.67
CA ALA A 350 23.78 -19.87 -9.76
C ALA A 350 25.10 -19.45 -9.11
N LYS A 351 25.86 -18.57 -9.76
CA LYS A 351 27.07 -18.03 -9.14
C LYS A 351 26.68 -17.04 -8.05
N ALA A 352 27.49 -16.94 -6.99
CA ALA A 352 27.19 -16.07 -5.85
C ALA A 352 27.16 -14.56 -6.19
N ASP A 353 27.74 -14.16 -7.31
CA ASP A 353 27.78 -12.80 -7.85
C ASP A 353 26.72 -12.54 -8.94
N GLU A 354 25.92 -13.55 -9.31
CA GLU A 354 24.89 -13.44 -10.34
C GLU A 354 23.59 -12.85 -9.77
N GLN A 355 23.10 -11.79 -10.39
CA GLN A 355 21.80 -11.17 -10.07
C GLN A 355 20.72 -11.65 -11.04
N PRO A 356 19.46 -11.72 -10.61
CA PRO A 356 18.36 -12.17 -11.46
C PRO A 356 18.16 -11.23 -12.65
N CYS A 357 17.67 -11.77 -13.76
CA CYS A 357 17.22 -10.98 -14.90
C CYS A 357 15.87 -10.31 -14.63
N GLU A 358 15.55 -9.28 -15.41
CA GLU A 358 14.22 -8.70 -15.49
C GLU A 358 13.33 -9.53 -16.42
N PHE A 359 12.09 -9.75 -16.00
CA PHE A 359 11.06 -10.43 -16.77
C PHE A 359 9.85 -9.50 -16.90
N PRO A 360 9.65 -8.83 -18.06
CA PRO A 360 8.47 -8.01 -18.28
C PRO A 360 7.18 -8.77 -17.99
N ASN A 361 6.24 -8.12 -17.31
CA ASN A 361 5.02 -8.74 -16.84
C ASN A 361 3.78 -8.20 -17.57
N SER A 362 3.09 -9.10 -18.28
CA SER A 362 1.91 -8.79 -19.09
C SER A 362 0.73 -8.22 -18.28
N GLN A 363 0.64 -8.50 -16.98
CA GLN A 363 -0.40 -7.94 -16.11
C GLN A 363 -0.18 -6.45 -15.87
N THR A 364 1.06 -6.04 -15.63
CA THR A 364 1.43 -4.62 -15.49
C THR A 364 1.22 -3.87 -16.81
N GLU A 365 1.58 -4.47 -17.94
CA GLU A 365 1.33 -3.90 -19.27
C GLU A 365 -0.17 -3.75 -19.54
N GLY A 366 -0.96 -4.79 -19.26
CA GLY A 366 -2.42 -4.78 -19.37
C GLY A 366 -3.06 -3.69 -18.52
N TYR A 367 -2.61 -3.53 -17.27
CA TYR A 367 -3.07 -2.46 -16.38
C TYR A 367 -2.76 -1.06 -16.93
N ARG A 368 -1.53 -0.84 -17.42
CA ARG A 368 -1.11 0.43 -18.03
C ARG A 368 -1.91 0.74 -19.29
N LYS A 369 -2.15 -0.26 -20.14
CA LYS A 369 -2.97 -0.14 -21.35
C LYS A 369 -4.42 0.19 -21.00
N MET A 370 -5.02 -0.51 -20.03
CA MET A 370 -6.38 -0.24 -19.55
C MET A 370 -6.56 1.21 -19.10
N LEU A 371 -5.57 1.78 -18.41
CA LEU A 371 -5.61 3.16 -17.93
C LEU A 371 -4.99 4.18 -18.88
N GLN A 372 -4.53 3.77 -20.06
CA GLN A 372 -3.78 4.61 -21.01
C GLN A 372 -2.68 5.44 -20.31
N LEU A 373 -1.88 4.79 -19.45
CA LEU A 373 -0.76 5.44 -18.79
C LEU A 373 0.36 5.65 -19.82
N ARG A 374 0.95 6.86 -19.84
CA ARG A 374 2.02 7.19 -20.78
C ARG A 374 3.23 6.26 -20.60
N THR A 375 3.63 5.60 -21.67
CA THR A 375 4.91 4.89 -21.76
C THR A 375 5.97 5.87 -22.25
N ARG A 376 7.08 6.01 -21.54
CA ARG A 376 8.22 6.77 -22.08
C ARG A 376 8.84 5.94 -23.21
N SER A 377 8.89 6.49 -24.43
CA SER A 377 9.73 5.93 -25.49
C SER A 377 11.19 5.96 -25.02
N PRO A 378 12.00 4.91 -25.24
CA PRO A 378 13.45 4.94 -24.97
C PRO A 378 14.15 6.13 -25.66
N THR A 379 13.57 6.68 -26.71
CA THR A 379 14.14 7.77 -27.52
C THR A 379 13.69 9.18 -27.14
N GLY A 380 12.79 9.34 -26.14
CA GLY A 380 12.37 10.68 -25.69
C GLY A 380 11.43 11.44 -26.64
N GLU A 381 10.89 10.78 -27.67
CA GLU A 381 9.81 11.33 -28.48
C GLU A 381 8.46 10.88 -27.92
N ASP A 382 7.56 11.85 -27.67
CA ASP A 382 6.18 11.61 -27.26
C ASP A 382 5.47 10.81 -28.35
N ALA A 383 5.13 9.55 -28.07
CA ALA A 383 4.29 8.76 -28.97
C ALA A 383 2.87 9.33 -28.95
N SER A 384 2.44 9.88 -30.09
CA SER A 384 1.08 10.32 -30.37
C SER A 384 0.07 9.19 -30.16
N GLU A 385 -1.11 9.55 -29.65
CA GLU A 385 -2.26 8.67 -29.42
C GLU A 385 -2.51 7.72 -30.60
N VAL A 386 -2.28 6.42 -30.39
CA VAL A 386 -2.73 5.37 -31.31
C VAL A 386 -4.05 4.83 -30.77
N ASP A 387 -5.11 5.17 -31.47
CA ASP A 387 -6.49 4.76 -31.22
C ASP A 387 -6.68 3.33 -31.76
N ASP A 388 -6.24 2.33 -31.00
CA ASP A 388 -6.46 0.92 -31.37
C ASP A 388 -7.70 0.37 -30.65
N PHE A 389 -8.73 0.11 -31.47
CA PHE A 389 -9.93 -0.64 -31.13
C PHE A 389 -9.57 -1.99 -30.48
N ILE A 390 -10.09 -2.25 -29.28
CA ILE A 390 -9.95 -3.55 -28.61
C ILE A 390 -11.24 -4.34 -28.78
N VAL A 391 -11.14 -5.47 -29.49
CA VAL A 391 -12.03 -6.63 -29.36
C VAL A 391 -11.42 -7.54 -28.27
N PHE A 392 -12.23 -7.93 -27.29
CA PHE A 392 -11.87 -9.01 -26.36
C PHE A 392 -12.54 -10.28 -26.87
N GLU A 393 -11.76 -11.33 -27.14
CA GLU A 393 -12.25 -12.71 -27.23
C GLU A 393 -12.29 -13.35 -25.83
#